data_AF-A0A838MVV6-F1
#
_entry.id   AF-A0A838MVV6-F1
#
_cell.length_a   1.000
_cell.length_b   1.000
_cell.length_c   1.000
_cell.angle_alpha   90.00
_cell.angle_beta   90.00
_cell.angle_gamma   90.00
#
_symmetry.space_group_name_H-M   'P 1'
#
loop_
_entity.id
_entity.type
_entity.pdbx_description
1 polymer ?
#
loop_
_entity_poly.entity_id
_entity_poly.type
_entity_poly.pdbx_seq_one_letter_code
_entity_poly.pdbx_strand_id
1 'polypeptide(L)'
;MFVKKFYVLLLVLLSLPLTAGAEGCDTQQRRGQAQPSATPAKPAQPTPATKPITDERGVSNGEIKILSQNNYSPLTEPFVFVARGAETYTALRELSGAQLPEMSADFFKTRAVVAAFLGQRNSGGFGVEISRAGESSFTINERAPAEDAIVTMALTSPSLVASVPVAADEALNLTLGAEWQGSVRPYRVNGGELTVTGGIAGVNQPAQLTGDIGMLRAGKFATFLFDLKTTGSPQARALNDTATGFVEAGGRVRLPRFSSSSLTGAIDSPFRATGQFVENEDKLSLTFETVPAPNIADNFSASGRLEATATAQKGGRRQEAGGRKQK
;
A
#
# COMPACT_ATOMS: atom_id res chain seq x y z
N MET A 1 -36.51 24.94 28.66
CA MET A 1 -37.07 24.24 27.49
C MET A 1 -37.48 25.28 26.45
N PHE A 2 -36.64 25.56 25.47
CA PHE A 2 -37.02 26.41 24.32
C PHE A 2 -36.30 25.85 23.09
N VAL A 3 -37.05 25.16 22.25
CA VAL A 3 -36.57 24.53 21.01
C VAL A 3 -36.79 25.54 19.88
N LYS A 4 -35.71 26.10 19.32
CA LYS A 4 -35.78 26.85 18.06
C LYS A 4 -35.38 25.93 16.91
N LYS A 5 -36.36 25.55 16.10
CA LYS A 5 -36.19 24.90 14.79
C LYS A 5 -35.75 25.95 13.78
N PHE A 6 -34.60 25.74 13.15
CA PHE A 6 -34.19 26.48 11.96
C PHE A 6 -34.33 25.56 10.74
N TYR A 7 -35.35 25.82 9.93
CA TYR A 7 -35.46 25.30 8.56
C TYR A 7 -34.83 26.35 7.64
N VAL A 8 -33.77 25.99 6.92
CA VAL A 8 -33.33 26.75 5.75
C VAL A 8 -33.39 25.82 4.55
N LEU A 9 -34.48 26.01 3.81
CA LEU A 9 -34.72 25.46 2.48
C LEU A 9 -33.93 26.34 1.49
N LEU A 10 -32.84 25.82 0.92
CA LEU A 10 -32.17 26.47 -0.21
C LEU A 10 -32.42 25.64 -1.47
N LEU A 11 -33.33 26.15 -2.29
CA LEU A 11 -33.75 25.61 -3.57
C LEU A 11 -33.08 26.49 -4.63
N VAL A 12 -32.05 25.97 -5.30
CA VAL A 12 -31.44 26.64 -6.46
C VAL A 12 -31.56 25.72 -7.67
N LEU A 13 -32.55 26.05 -8.49
CA LEU A 13 -32.69 25.66 -9.88
C LEU A 13 -31.53 26.26 -10.68
N LEU A 14 -30.78 25.42 -11.40
CA LEU A 14 -30.00 25.88 -12.54
C LEU A 14 -30.17 24.92 -13.72
N SER A 15 -31.02 25.38 -14.63
CA SER A 15 -31.19 24.95 -16.01
C SER A 15 -29.91 25.18 -16.81
N LEU A 16 -29.42 24.15 -17.51
CA LEU A 16 -28.49 24.31 -18.61
C LEU A 16 -29.04 23.68 -19.89
N PRO A 17 -28.82 24.34 -21.05
CA PRO A 17 -29.47 24.03 -22.32
C PRO A 17 -28.86 22.83 -23.03
N LEU A 18 -29.72 22.08 -23.74
CA LEU A 18 -29.32 21.14 -24.78
C LEU A 18 -28.65 21.89 -25.94
N THR A 19 -27.41 21.54 -26.26
CA THR A 19 -26.81 21.84 -27.56
C THR A 19 -26.70 20.55 -28.36
N ALA A 20 -27.55 20.44 -29.38
CA ALA A 20 -27.41 19.50 -30.48
C ALA A 20 -26.38 20.06 -31.48
N GLY A 21 -25.38 19.24 -31.83
CA GLY A 21 -24.47 19.46 -32.95
C GLY A 21 -24.04 18.09 -33.45
N ALA A 22 -24.64 17.61 -34.53
CA ALA A 22 -24.29 17.84 -35.93
C ALA A 22 -23.36 16.71 -36.43
N GLU A 23 -23.96 15.88 -37.27
CA GLU A 23 -23.36 14.80 -38.04
C GLU A 23 -22.38 15.38 -39.06
N GLY A 24 -21.20 14.76 -39.16
CA GLY A 24 -20.22 15.03 -40.21
C GLY A 24 -19.73 13.71 -40.78
N CYS A 25 -20.37 13.26 -41.87
CA CYS A 25 -19.82 12.28 -42.80
C CYS A 25 -18.59 12.89 -43.46
N ASP A 26 -17.43 12.25 -43.35
CA ASP A 26 -16.34 12.47 -44.30
C ASP A 26 -15.75 11.13 -44.76
N THR A 27 -16.24 10.73 -45.92
CA THR A 27 -15.85 9.53 -46.66
C THR A 27 -14.56 9.85 -47.42
N GLN A 28 -13.40 9.80 -46.75
CA GLN A 28 -12.12 10.02 -47.45
C GLN A 28 -11.58 8.72 -48.05
N GLN A 29 -12.08 8.44 -49.25
CA GLN A 29 -11.62 7.45 -50.21
C GLN A 29 -10.18 7.79 -50.66
N ARG A 30 -9.17 7.16 -50.04
CA ARG A 30 -7.77 7.29 -50.49
C ARG A 30 -7.37 6.12 -51.39
N ARG A 31 -7.10 6.52 -52.64
CA ARG A 31 -6.54 5.79 -53.77
C ARG A 31 -5.37 4.88 -53.39
N GLY A 32 -5.35 3.73 -54.06
CA GLY A 32 -4.31 2.72 -53.99
C GLY A 32 -2.93 3.23 -54.35
N GLN A 33 -1.96 2.74 -53.58
CA GLN A 33 -0.58 2.59 -54.01
C GLN A 33 -0.29 1.09 -54.02
N ALA A 34 0.16 0.62 -55.19
CA ALA A 34 0.61 -0.74 -55.42
C ALA A 34 1.78 -1.05 -54.47
N GLN A 35 1.52 -1.98 -53.56
CA GLN A 35 2.50 -2.48 -52.60
C GLN A 35 3.28 -3.61 -53.26
N PRO A 36 4.62 -3.53 -53.36
CA PRO A 36 5.43 -4.62 -53.90
C PRO A 36 5.30 -5.87 -53.02
N SER A 37 5.05 -6.99 -53.68
CA SER A 37 4.90 -8.31 -53.07
C SER A 37 6.19 -8.75 -52.39
N ALA A 38 6.32 -8.44 -51.10
CA ALA A 38 7.30 -9.07 -50.23
C ALA A 38 6.83 -10.50 -49.93
N THR A 39 7.70 -11.46 -50.22
CA THR A 39 7.58 -12.88 -49.88
C THR A 39 7.11 -13.06 -48.42
N PRO A 40 6.15 -13.95 -48.14
CA PRO A 40 5.70 -14.20 -46.77
C PRO A 40 6.87 -14.79 -45.98
N ALA A 41 7.52 -13.97 -45.15
CA ALA A 41 8.32 -14.48 -44.07
C ALA A 41 7.37 -15.27 -43.16
N LYS A 42 7.68 -16.56 -43.01
CA LYS A 42 7.04 -17.49 -42.07
C LYS A 42 6.71 -16.73 -40.78
N PRO A 43 5.44 -16.66 -40.33
CA PRO A 43 5.08 -16.02 -39.08
C PRO A 43 5.99 -16.59 -37.99
N ALA A 44 6.80 -15.74 -37.38
CA ALA A 44 7.52 -16.11 -36.17
C ALA A 44 6.43 -16.56 -35.19
N GLN A 45 6.45 -17.86 -34.87
CA GLN A 45 5.55 -18.42 -33.88
C GLN A 45 5.67 -17.55 -32.63
N PRO A 46 4.56 -17.03 -32.07
CA PRO A 46 4.60 -16.34 -30.81
C PRO A 46 5.30 -17.26 -29.82
N THR A 47 6.42 -16.78 -29.28
CA THR A 47 7.12 -17.45 -28.20
C THR A 47 6.06 -17.71 -27.12
N PRO A 48 5.85 -18.97 -26.71
CA PRO A 48 4.83 -19.28 -25.74
C PRO A 48 5.04 -18.36 -24.53
N ALA A 49 3.97 -17.67 -24.12
CA ALA A 49 3.92 -16.98 -22.83
C ALA A 49 4.59 -17.92 -21.84
N THR A 50 5.71 -17.47 -21.24
CA THR A 50 6.42 -18.22 -20.23
C THR A 50 5.36 -18.72 -19.28
N LYS A 51 5.10 -20.04 -19.29
CA LYS A 51 4.18 -20.64 -18.33
C LYS A 51 4.61 -20.08 -16.99
N PRO A 52 3.69 -19.56 -16.15
CA PRO A 52 4.05 -19.21 -14.80
C PRO A 52 4.83 -20.41 -14.28
N ILE A 53 6.08 -20.16 -13.86
CA ILE A 53 6.91 -21.17 -13.24
C ILE A 53 6.21 -21.44 -11.91
N THR A 54 5.19 -22.29 -11.97
CA THR A 54 4.69 -23.03 -10.83
C THR A 54 5.76 -24.07 -10.56
N ASP A 55 6.94 -23.63 -10.11
CA ASP A 55 7.82 -24.52 -9.38
C ASP A 55 7.06 -24.84 -8.09
N GLU A 56 6.36 -25.96 -8.09
CA GLU A 56 5.87 -26.60 -6.87
C GLU A 56 7.02 -27.07 -5.96
N ARG A 57 8.27 -26.84 -6.37
CA ARG A 57 9.46 -26.91 -5.52
C ARG A 57 9.60 -25.63 -4.73
N GLY A 58 8.75 -25.50 -3.72
CA GLY A 58 8.90 -24.52 -2.65
C GLY A 58 10.24 -24.69 -1.96
N VAL A 59 11.04 -23.63 -1.99
CA VAL A 59 12.27 -23.37 -1.23
C VAL A 59 12.81 -24.54 -0.46
N SER A 60 12.42 -24.96 0.75
CA SER A 60 11.61 -24.44 1.84
C SER A 60 12.49 -23.61 2.78
N ASN A 61 12.21 -22.32 2.94
CA ASN A 61 13.05 -21.42 3.73
C ASN A 61 12.25 -20.62 4.77
N GLY A 62 11.40 -21.28 5.58
CA GLY A 62 10.58 -20.56 6.58
C GLY A 62 9.91 -19.33 5.95
N GLU A 63 9.21 -19.57 4.84
CA GLU A 63 9.56 -18.91 3.59
C GLU A 63 8.53 -17.90 3.08
N ILE A 64 9.03 -16.92 2.33
CA ILE A 64 8.21 -16.09 1.47
C ILE A 64 7.59 -17.00 0.41
N LYS A 65 6.28 -17.21 0.45
CA LYS A 65 5.55 -18.02 -0.53
C LYS A 65 4.80 -17.11 -1.49
N ILE A 66 5.19 -17.15 -2.76
CA ILE A 66 4.48 -16.43 -3.83
C ILE A 66 3.08 -17.03 -3.99
N LEU A 67 2.07 -16.15 -3.93
CA LEU A 67 0.66 -16.49 -4.11
C LEU A 67 0.18 -16.15 -5.53
N SER A 68 0.70 -15.07 -6.11
CA SER A 68 0.41 -14.65 -7.48
C SER A 68 1.51 -13.74 -8.00
N GLN A 69 1.78 -13.80 -9.30
CA GLN A 69 2.67 -12.90 -10.00
C GLN A 69 2.07 -12.59 -11.37
N ASN A 70 1.91 -11.31 -11.71
CA ASN A 70 1.27 -10.88 -12.94
C ASN A 70 2.08 -9.76 -13.60
N ASN A 71 1.97 -9.66 -14.93
CA ASN A 71 2.53 -8.54 -15.70
C ASN A 71 1.47 -7.47 -16.01
N TYR A 72 0.22 -7.67 -15.61
CA TYR A 72 -0.90 -6.76 -15.84
C TYR A 72 -1.73 -6.66 -14.56
N SER A 73 -1.46 -5.63 -13.77
CA SER A 73 -2.26 -5.25 -12.62
C SER A 73 -3.12 -4.01 -12.93
N PRO A 74 -4.24 -3.82 -12.21
CA PRO A 74 -5.10 -2.65 -12.42
C PRO A 74 -4.49 -1.33 -11.90
N LEU A 75 -3.37 -1.39 -11.17
CA LEU A 75 -2.70 -0.21 -10.64
C LEU A 75 -1.66 0.31 -11.64
N THR A 76 -1.81 1.59 -12.01
CA THR A 76 -0.91 2.30 -12.90
C THR A 76 0.25 2.98 -12.15
N GLU A 77 0.14 3.12 -10.83
CA GLU A 77 1.13 3.76 -9.95
C GLU A 77 1.77 2.73 -9.00
N PRO A 78 3.04 2.94 -8.58
CA PRO A 78 3.68 2.08 -7.61
C PRO A 78 2.95 2.09 -6.26
N PHE A 79 2.62 0.91 -5.74
CA PHE A 79 1.92 0.77 -4.47
C PHE A 79 2.33 -0.53 -3.76
N VAL A 80 2.24 -0.53 -2.43
CA VAL A 80 2.42 -1.73 -1.60
C VAL A 80 1.20 -1.89 -0.72
N PHE A 81 0.71 -3.12 -0.60
CA PHE A 81 -0.42 -3.51 0.23
C PHE A 81 0.02 -4.59 1.22
N VAL A 82 -0.29 -4.41 2.50
CA VAL A 82 -0.05 -5.38 3.57
C VAL A 82 -1.37 -5.80 4.20
N ALA A 83 -1.72 -7.07 4.03
CA ALA A 83 -2.86 -7.69 4.69
C ALA A 83 -2.40 -8.49 5.91
N ARG A 84 -2.77 -8.02 7.10
CA ARG A 84 -2.49 -8.66 8.41
C ARG A 84 -3.72 -9.36 9.00
N GLY A 85 -4.83 -9.39 8.26
CA GLY A 85 -6.08 -10.03 8.68
C GLY A 85 -7.03 -10.23 7.52
N ALA A 86 -8.09 -11.02 7.78
CA ALA A 86 -9.07 -11.42 6.78
C ALA A 86 -9.72 -10.23 6.05
N GLU A 87 -10.07 -9.16 6.76
CA GLU A 87 -10.67 -7.96 6.18
C GLU A 87 -9.76 -7.30 5.13
N THR A 88 -8.52 -6.99 5.50
CA THR A 88 -7.53 -6.41 4.58
C THR A 88 -7.19 -7.36 3.43
N TYR A 89 -7.23 -8.67 3.67
CA TYR A 89 -6.97 -9.66 2.63
C TYR A 89 -8.10 -9.74 1.61
N THR A 90 -9.36 -9.72 2.04
CA THR A 90 -10.51 -9.64 1.13
C THR A 90 -10.39 -8.41 0.22
N ALA A 91 -10.02 -7.26 0.79
CA ALA A 91 -9.79 -6.05 0.01
C ALA A 91 -8.62 -6.15 -0.98
N LEU A 92 -7.55 -6.87 -0.62
CA LEU A 92 -6.46 -7.18 -1.55
C LEU A 92 -6.91 -8.09 -2.70
N ARG A 93 -7.76 -9.08 -2.43
CA ARG A 93 -8.33 -9.96 -3.48
C ARG A 93 -9.10 -9.12 -4.51
N GLU A 94 -9.96 -8.20 -4.04
CA GLU A 94 -10.68 -7.26 -4.90
C GLU A 94 -9.73 -6.36 -5.71
N LEU A 95 -8.71 -5.79 -5.06
CA LEU A 95 -7.76 -4.87 -5.69
C LEU A 95 -6.90 -5.55 -6.76
N SER A 96 -6.44 -6.77 -6.50
CA SER A 96 -5.46 -7.43 -7.39
C SER A 96 -6.05 -7.88 -8.72
N GLY A 97 -7.36 -8.11 -8.79
CA GLY A 97 -8.04 -8.75 -9.93
C GLY A 97 -7.60 -10.21 -10.17
N ALA A 98 -6.66 -10.73 -9.38
CA ALA A 98 -6.14 -12.09 -9.48
C ALA A 98 -6.98 -13.05 -8.64
N GLN A 99 -7.06 -14.30 -9.09
CA GLN A 99 -7.69 -15.36 -8.33
C GLN A 99 -6.78 -15.81 -7.19
N LEU A 100 -6.76 -15.04 -6.10
CA LEU A 100 -6.05 -15.38 -4.88
C LEU A 100 -6.84 -16.42 -4.06
N PRO A 101 -6.14 -17.39 -3.42
CA PRO A 101 -6.76 -18.40 -2.57
C PRO A 101 -7.48 -17.78 -1.37
N GLU A 102 -8.49 -18.46 -0.84
CA GLU A 102 -9.11 -18.04 0.42
C GLU A 102 -8.18 -18.34 1.59
N MET A 103 -8.18 -17.47 2.60
CA MET A 103 -7.33 -17.61 3.78
C MET A 103 -8.20 -17.53 5.02
N SER A 104 -8.02 -18.47 5.94
CA SER A 104 -8.72 -18.46 7.23
C SER A 104 -8.15 -17.37 8.15
N ALA A 105 -8.89 -17.02 9.21
CA ALA A 105 -8.38 -16.13 10.24
C ALA A 105 -7.10 -16.68 10.91
N ASP A 106 -7.00 -18.01 11.04
CA ASP A 106 -5.83 -18.68 11.64
C ASP A 106 -4.55 -18.51 10.82
N PHE A 107 -4.65 -18.37 9.48
CA PHE A 107 -3.50 -18.07 8.64
C PHE A 107 -2.77 -16.80 9.09
N PHE A 108 -3.53 -15.78 9.51
CA PHE A 108 -2.97 -14.49 9.92
C PHE A 108 -2.37 -14.48 11.33
N LYS A 109 -2.43 -15.61 12.06
CA LYS A 109 -1.75 -15.73 13.35
C LYS A 109 -0.23 -15.84 13.20
N THR A 110 0.25 -16.37 12.08
CA THR A 110 1.68 -16.65 11.84
C THR A 110 2.19 -16.10 10.52
N ARG A 111 1.32 -15.45 9.72
CA ARG A 111 1.66 -14.93 8.40
C ARG A 111 0.94 -13.61 8.10
N ALA A 112 1.53 -12.83 7.22
CA ALA A 112 0.87 -11.72 6.53
C ALA A 112 0.94 -11.95 5.02
N VAL A 113 0.14 -11.20 4.26
CA VAL A 113 0.26 -11.14 2.80
C VAL A 113 0.75 -9.75 2.40
N VAL A 114 1.84 -9.71 1.65
CA VAL A 114 2.40 -8.49 1.08
C VAL A 114 2.17 -8.56 -0.43
N ALA A 115 1.57 -7.51 -0.98
CA ALA A 115 1.48 -7.31 -2.41
C ALA A 115 2.22 -6.04 -2.81
N ALA A 116 3.02 -6.12 -3.85
CA ALA A 116 3.72 -4.99 -4.41
C ALA A 116 3.35 -4.84 -5.88
N PHE A 117 2.99 -3.62 -6.25
CA PHE A 117 2.55 -3.20 -7.57
C PHE A 117 3.56 -2.19 -8.07
N LEU A 118 4.13 -2.43 -9.24
CA LEU A 118 5.19 -1.58 -9.80
C LEU A 118 4.64 -0.36 -10.57
N GLY A 119 3.33 -0.35 -10.84
CA GLY A 119 2.72 0.60 -11.77
C GLY A 119 3.07 0.30 -13.22
N GLN A 120 2.76 1.23 -14.12
CA GLN A 120 2.95 1.03 -15.56
C GLN A 120 4.44 1.07 -15.96
N ARG A 121 4.83 0.18 -16.87
CA ARG A 121 6.16 0.07 -17.50
C ARG A 121 6.03 -0.03 -19.00
N ASN A 122 7.08 0.39 -19.71
CA ASN A 122 7.11 0.46 -21.18
C ASN A 122 7.63 -0.82 -21.86
N SER A 123 7.95 -1.86 -21.10
CA SER A 123 8.37 -3.16 -21.64
C SER A 123 7.95 -4.32 -20.73
N GLY A 124 7.96 -5.55 -21.26
CA GLY A 124 7.67 -6.77 -20.51
C GLY A 124 8.83 -7.38 -19.73
N GLY A 125 9.96 -6.67 -19.60
CA GLY A 125 11.15 -7.15 -18.88
C GLY A 125 11.16 -6.87 -17.37
N PHE A 126 10.26 -6.00 -16.91
CA PHE A 126 10.21 -5.57 -15.52
C PHE A 126 9.43 -6.55 -14.63
N GLY A 127 9.81 -6.63 -13.36
CA GLY A 127 9.12 -7.42 -12.36
C GLY A 127 9.29 -6.85 -10.96
N VAL A 128 8.66 -7.53 -10.00
CA VAL A 128 8.77 -7.22 -8.57
C VAL A 128 9.49 -8.36 -7.88
N GLU A 129 10.37 -8.03 -6.95
CA GLU A 129 11.06 -8.97 -6.07
C GLU A 129 10.75 -8.61 -4.61
N ILE A 130 10.37 -9.61 -3.81
CA ILE A 130 10.24 -9.47 -2.36
C ILE A 130 11.24 -10.44 -1.73
N SER A 131 12.21 -9.90 -1.00
CA SER A 131 13.24 -10.69 -0.30
C SER A 131 13.15 -10.48 1.20
N ARG A 132 13.72 -11.41 1.96
CA ARG A 132 13.82 -11.32 3.42
C ARG A 132 15.11 -10.59 3.79
N ALA A 133 15.02 -9.57 4.63
CA ALA A 133 16.16 -8.83 5.17
C ALA A 133 16.43 -9.17 6.65
N GLY A 134 15.44 -9.68 7.38
CA GLY A 134 15.51 -10.11 8.77
C GLY A 134 14.32 -10.99 9.14
N GLU A 135 14.14 -11.32 10.41
CA GLU A 135 13.05 -12.20 10.87
C GLU A 135 11.67 -11.70 10.40
N SER A 136 11.39 -10.42 10.66
CA SER A 136 10.17 -9.68 10.33
C SER A 136 10.41 -8.49 9.40
N SER A 137 11.58 -8.44 8.76
CA SER A 137 11.98 -7.38 7.84
C SER A 137 12.09 -7.91 6.42
N PHE A 138 11.47 -7.21 5.46
CA PHE A 138 11.44 -7.59 4.06
C PHE A 138 11.84 -6.41 3.18
N THR A 139 12.46 -6.70 2.04
CA THR A 139 12.81 -5.70 1.04
C THR A 139 11.98 -5.91 -0.21
N ILE A 140 11.49 -4.82 -0.80
CA ILE A 140 10.71 -4.84 -2.04
C ILE A 140 11.48 -4.06 -3.09
N ASN A 141 11.89 -4.72 -4.17
CA ASN A 141 12.68 -4.13 -5.25
C ASN A 141 12.03 -4.34 -6.61
N GLU A 142 12.35 -3.43 -7.53
CA GLU A 142 12.10 -3.64 -8.95
C GLU A 142 13.18 -4.57 -9.49
N ARG A 143 12.74 -5.58 -10.24
CA ARG A 143 13.61 -6.40 -11.07
C ARG A 143 13.57 -5.86 -12.50
N ALA A 144 14.61 -5.14 -12.89
CA ALA A 144 14.79 -4.67 -14.25
C ALA A 144 15.26 -5.80 -15.18
N PRO A 145 14.99 -5.74 -16.49
CA PRO A 145 15.64 -6.61 -17.46
C PRO A 145 17.15 -6.34 -17.51
N ALA A 146 17.93 -7.32 -17.96
CA ALA A 146 19.35 -7.11 -18.26
C ALA A 146 19.51 -6.09 -19.40
N GLU A 147 20.63 -5.37 -19.41
CA GLU A 147 20.90 -4.25 -20.35
C GLU A 147 20.73 -4.65 -21.82
N ASP A 148 21.14 -5.87 -22.19
CA ASP A 148 21.06 -6.40 -23.56
C ASP A 148 19.89 -7.38 -23.78
N ALA A 149 18.94 -7.46 -22.84
CA ALA A 149 17.81 -8.37 -22.97
C ALA A 149 16.85 -7.90 -24.08
N ILE A 150 16.55 -8.78 -25.02
CA ILE A 150 15.45 -8.55 -25.97
C ILE A 150 14.13 -8.67 -25.19
N VAL A 151 13.46 -7.54 -24.99
CA VAL A 151 12.18 -7.45 -24.26
C VAL A 151 11.02 -7.12 -25.19
N THR A 152 9.81 -7.50 -24.80
CA THR A 152 8.61 -7.12 -25.53
C THR A 152 8.33 -5.62 -25.34
N MET A 153 8.05 -4.95 -26.46
CA MET A 153 7.62 -3.55 -26.50
C MET A 153 6.11 -3.46 -26.22
N ALA A 154 5.73 -3.75 -24.98
CA ALA A 154 4.35 -3.70 -24.53
C ALA A 154 4.26 -2.94 -23.19
N LEU A 155 3.18 -2.19 -23.01
CA LEU A 155 2.86 -1.61 -21.72
C LEU A 155 2.51 -2.74 -20.75
N THR A 156 3.19 -2.80 -19.61
CA THR A 156 2.95 -3.77 -18.54
C THR A 156 2.71 -3.05 -17.23
N SER A 157 2.13 -3.74 -16.25
CA SER A 157 2.00 -3.25 -14.88
C SER A 157 2.31 -4.37 -13.88
N PRO A 158 3.60 -4.74 -13.72
CA PRO A 158 4.00 -5.90 -12.94
C PRO A 158 3.54 -5.85 -11.48
N SER A 159 3.14 -6.99 -10.95
CA SER A 159 2.79 -7.16 -9.53
C SER A 159 3.20 -8.53 -9.00
N LEU A 160 3.47 -8.57 -7.70
CA LEU A 160 3.78 -9.78 -6.95
C LEU A 160 2.98 -9.78 -5.65
N VAL A 161 2.28 -10.87 -5.37
CA VAL A 161 1.60 -11.13 -4.10
C VAL A 161 2.28 -12.31 -3.44
N ALA A 162 2.80 -12.12 -2.23
CA ALA A 162 3.47 -13.15 -1.47
C ALA A 162 2.97 -13.20 -0.02
N SER A 163 2.89 -14.39 0.54
CA SER A 163 2.74 -14.56 1.97
C SER A 163 4.11 -14.57 2.64
N VAL A 164 4.21 -13.85 3.75
CA VAL A 164 5.45 -13.72 4.53
C VAL A 164 5.21 -14.22 5.96
N PRO A 165 6.19 -14.87 6.60
CA PRO A 165 6.07 -15.28 8.00
C PRO A 165 6.24 -14.07 8.90
N VAL A 166 5.22 -13.78 9.70
CA VAL A 166 5.25 -12.76 10.76
C VAL A 166 4.16 -13.11 11.76
N ALA A 167 4.46 -13.08 13.05
CA ALA A 167 3.43 -13.33 14.04
C ALA A 167 2.38 -12.20 14.05
N ALA A 168 1.18 -12.50 14.54
CA ALA A 168 0.03 -11.60 14.47
C ALA A 168 0.28 -10.21 15.12
N ASP A 169 1.15 -10.17 16.12
CA ASP A 169 1.43 -9.02 16.99
C ASP A 169 2.88 -8.52 16.85
N GLU A 170 3.66 -9.19 16.00
CA GLU A 170 5.01 -8.77 15.64
C GLU A 170 4.95 -7.64 14.61
N ALA A 171 5.96 -6.77 14.58
CA ALA A 171 6.03 -5.72 13.57
C ALA A 171 6.45 -6.31 12.21
N LEU A 172 5.91 -5.79 11.11
CA LEU A 172 6.33 -6.11 9.74
C LEU A 172 7.01 -4.87 9.15
N ASN A 173 8.33 -4.94 8.99
CA ASN A 173 9.11 -3.85 8.43
C ASN A 173 9.32 -4.06 6.93
N LEU A 174 8.97 -3.06 6.11
CA LEU A 174 9.25 -3.04 4.68
C LEU A 174 10.29 -1.99 4.34
N THR A 175 11.40 -2.45 3.78
CA THR A 175 12.35 -1.59 3.06
C THR A 175 11.93 -1.51 1.60
N LEU A 176 11.57 -0.32 1.15
CA LEU A 176 11.09 -0.09 -0.21
C LEU A 176 12.24 0.30 -1.14
N GLY A 177 12.27 -0.23 -2.36
CA GLY A 177 13.16 0.21 -3.44
C GLY A 177 12.77 1.58 -4.01
N ALA A 178 13.63 2.13 -4.86
CA ALA A 178 13.52 3.50 -5.37
C ALA A 178 12.14 3.81 -5.99
N GLU A 179 11.58 2.86 -6.75
CA GLU A 179 10.29 3.01 -7.43
C GLU A 179 9.12 3.29 -6.48
N TRP A 180 9.11 2.66 -5.30
CA TRP A 180 8.09 2.94 -4.29
C TRP A 180 8.48 4.09 -3.38
N GLN A 181 9.76 4.27 -3.07
CA GLN A 181 10.22 5.41 -2.26
C GLN A 181 9.83 6.75 -2.90
N GLY A 182 9.86 6.84 -4.22
CA GLY A 182 9.39 8.00 -4.99
C GLY A 182 7.88 8.25 -4.89
N SER A 183 7.09 7.30 -4.40
CA SER A 183 5.64 7.45 -4.16
C SER A 183 5.31 7.61 -2.67
N VAL A 184 6.27 7.45 -1.77
CA VAL A 184 6.04 7.64 -0.33
C VAL A 184 5.90 9.13 -0.04
N ARG A 185 4.76 9.52 0.51
CA ARG A 185 4.55 10.83 1.13
C ARG A 185 5.02 10.78 2.58
N PRO A 186 6.07 11.53 2.96
CA PRO A 186 6.58 11.52 4.32
C PRO A 186 5.76 12.44 5.23
N TYR A 187 5.46 12.00 6.45
CA TYR A 187 4.84 12.78 7.51
C TYR A 187 5.75 12.79 8.74
N ARG A 188 5.84 13.95 9.40
CA ARG A 188 6.53 14.12 10.68
C ARG A 188 5.49 14.19 11.79
N VAL A 189 5.64 13.33 12.80
CA VAL A 189 4.81 13.40 14.01
C VAL A 189 5.17 14.66 14.78
N ASN A 190 4.18 15.52 15.01
CA ASN A 190 4.33 16.80 15.70
C ASN A 190 3.63 16.83 17.08
N GLY A 191 2.78 15.85 17.36
CA GLY A 191 2.23 15.59 18.69
C GLY A 191 1.73 14.17 18.77
N GLY A 192 1.99 13.47 19.88
CA GLY A 192 1.45 12.14 20.06
C GLY A 192 1.60 11.64 21.47
N GLU A 193 0.61 10.88 21.92
CA GLU A 193 0.51 10.38 23.28
C GLU A 193 0.13 8.91 23.23
N LEU A 194 0.72 8.13 24.13
CA LEU A 194 0.42 6.72 24.36
C LEU A 194 0.22 6.53 25.85
N THR A 195 -0.85 5.85 26.23
CA THR A 195 -1.08 5.43 27.61
C THR A 195 -1.23 3.91 27.63
N VAL A 196 -0.39 3.24 28.42
CA VAL A 196 -0.53 1.81 28.73
C VAL A 196 -1.17 1.69 30.11
N THR A 197 -2.29 0.98 30.20
CA THR A 197 -3.02 0.75 31.45
C THR A 197 -3.20 -0.75 31.72
N GLY A 198 -3.31 -1.15 32.98
CA GLY A 198 -3.69 -2.51 33.35
C GLY A 198 -2.90 -3.10 34.52
N GLY A 199 -2.97 -4.43 34.67
CA GLY A 199 -2.34 -5.15 35.77
C GLY A 199 -3.05 -4.96 37.11
N ILE A 200 -2.84 -5.90 38.03
CA ILE A 200 -3.49 -5.95 39.36
C ILE A 200 -3.14 -4.70 40.19
N ALA A 201 -1.95 -4.12 39.98
CA ALA A 201 -1.49 -2.92 40.67
C ALA A 201 -1.99 -1.59 40.05
N GLY A 202 -2.76 -1.63 38.95
CA GLY A 202 -3.27 -0.42 38.30
C GLY A 202 -2.17 0.41 37.63
N VAL A 203 -1.36 -0.23 36.79
CA VAL A 203 -0.33 0.44 35.99
C VAL A 203 -0.97 1.52 35.11
N ASN A 204 -0.38 2.71 35.11
CA ASN A 204 -0.68 3.80 34.18
C ASN A 204 0.64 4.42 33.72
N GLN A 205 1.05 4.13 32.49
CA GLN A 205 2.32 4.57 31.91
C GLN A 205 2.04 5.47 30.71
N PRO A 206 1.99 6.81 30.92
CA PRO A 206 1.95 7.74 29.81
C PRO A 206 3.32 7.85 29.14
N ALA A 207 3.31 8.04 27.82
CA ALA A 207 4.48 8.28 27.00
C ALA A 207 4.13 9.24 25.87
N GLN A 208 5.11 10.04 25.45
CA GLN A 208 5.00 10.90 24.27
C GLN A 208 5.49 10.14 23.04
N LEU A 209 4.81 10.28 21.91
CA LEU A 209 5.17 9.65 20.64
C LEU A 209 5.83 10.68 19.72
N THR A 210 6.95 10.29 19.13
CA THR A 210 7.68 11.07 18.13
C THR A 210 8.08 10.16 16.99
N GLY A 211 8.47 10.72 15.84
CA GLY A 211 8.99 9.94 14.72
C GLY A 211 8.41 10.36 13.38
N ASP A 212 8.47 9.43 12.44
CA ASP A 212 8.09 9.64 11.04
C ASP A 212 7.06 8.60 10.61
N ILE A 213 6.20 8.97 9.66
CA ILE A 213 5.25 8.08 9.01
C ILE A 213 5.40 8.23 7.50
N GLY A 214 5.74 7.16 6.80
CA GLY A 214 5.62 7.09 5.35
C GLY A 214 4.22 6.69 4.94
N MET A 215 3.66 7.30 3.89
CA MET A 215 2.36 6.90 3.35
C MET A 215 2.44 6.64 1.84
N LEU A 216 1.94 5.49 1.41
CA LEU A 216 1.60 5.20 0.02
C LEU A 216 0.09 5.26 -0.16
N ARG A 217 -0.40 5.79 -1.29
CA ARG A 217 -1.83 5.93 -1.59
C ARG A 217 -2.20 5.20 -2.88
N ALA A 218 -3.32 4.49 -2.89
CA ALA A 218 -3.93 3.95 -4.11
C ALA A 218 -5.45 3.86 -3.95
N GLY A 219 -6.19 4.74 -4.62
CA GLY A 219 -7.66 4.74 -4.60
C GLY A 219 -8.24 4.85 -3.18
N LYS A 220 -8.92 3.80 -2.67
CA LYS A 220 -9.47 3.74 -1.30
C LYS A 220 -8.49 3.19 -0.25
N PHE A 221 -7.24 2.92 -0.62
CA PHE A 221 -6.23 2.30 0.25
C PHE A 221 -5.08 3.24 0.59
N ALA A 222 -4.60 3.15 1.83
CA ALA A 222 -3.38 3.80 2.26
C ALA A 222 -2.51 2.82 3.05
N THR A 223 -1.23 2.75 2.71
CA THR A 223 -0.24 1.92 3.42
C THR A 223 0.68 2.83 4.20
N PHE A 224 0.72 2.60 5.52
CA PHE A 224 1.48 3.41 6.47
C PHE A 224 2.74 2.65 6.87
N LEU A 225 3.88 3.32 6.81
CA LEU A 225 5.19 2.87 7.28
C LEU A 225 5.51 3.67 8.54
N PHE A 226 5.32 3.07 9.71
CA PHE A 226 5.55 3.71 11.00
C PHE A 226 7.01 3.55 11.42
N ASP A 227 7.69 4.66 11.75
CA ASP A 227 8.92 4.70 12.56
C ASP A 227 8.64 5.64 13.75
N LEU A 228 8.02 5.07 14.79
CA LEU A 228 7.60 5.81 15.98
C LEU A 228 8.46 5.44 17.17
N LYS A 229 8.66 6.38 18.09
CA LYS A 229 9.44 6.19 19.31
C LYS A 229 8.73 6.82 20.50
N THR A 230 8.78 6.17 21.64
CA THR A 230 8.32 6.75 22.91
C THR A 230 9.41 7.61 23.53
N THR A 231 8.98 8.72 24.13
CA THR A 231 9.82 9.61 24.95
C THR A 231 9.07 9.94 26.25
N GLY A 232 9.79 10.34 27.29
CA GLY A 232 9.21 10.65 28.60
C GLY A 232 8.78 9.44 29.44
N SER A 233 8.82 8.22 28.90
CA SER A 233 8.65 6.98 29.66
C SER A 233 9.98 6.49 30.25
N PRO A 234 9.98 5.76 31.38
CA PRO A 234 11.19 5.15 31.95
C PRO A 234 11.89 4.18 31.00
N GLN A 235 11.14 3.57 30.08
CA GLN A 235 11.65 2.66 29.06
C GLN A 235 11.44 3.27 27.68
N ALA A 236 12.52 3.49 26.93
CA ALA A 236 12.46 3.88 25.53
C ALA A 236 11.98 2.69 24.69
N ARG A 237 11.01 2.95 23.80
CA ARG A 237 10.37 1.95 22.94
C ARG A 237 10.22 2.49 21.54
N ALA A 238 10.16 1.62 20.54
CA ALA A 238 10.08 2.02 19.14
C ALA A 238 9.22 1.06 18.31
N LEU A 239 8.35 1.60 17.46
CA LEU A 239 7.55 0.87 16.49
C LEU A 239 8.13 1.06 15.09
N ASN A 240 8.49 -0.05 14.45
CA ASN A 240 8.84 -0.08 13.04
C ASN A 240 7.90 -1.07 12.32
N ASP A 241 6.72 -0.61 11.90
CA ASP A 241 5.68 -1.49 11.34
C ASP A 241 5.06 -0.93 10.06
N THR A 242 4.52 -1.82 9.24
CA THR A 242 3.84 -1.49 7.99
C THR A 242 2.45 -2.11 7.95
N ALA A 243 1.44 -1.28 7.70
CA ALA A 243 0.06 -1.73 7.64
C ALA A 243 -0.74 -0.97 6.59
N THR A 244 -1.67 -1.69 5.95
CA THR A 244 -2.63 -1.07 5.01
C THR A 244 -3.97 -0.87 5.68
N GLY A 245 -4.52 0.32 5.50
CA GLY A 245 -5.86 0.70 5.92
C GLY A 245 -6.74 1.15 4.75
N PHE A 246 -7.94 1.58 5.12
CA PHE A 246 -8.95 2.13 4.24
C PHE A 246 -9.04 3.64 4.44
N VAL A 247 -9.26 4.36 3.34
CA VAL A 247 -9.55 5.77 3.34
C VAL A 247 -10.91 5.97 2.68
N GLU A 248 -11.88 6.41 3.48
CA GLU A 248 -13.23 6.69 3.05
C GLU A 248 -13.33 8.07 2.38
N ALA A 249 -14.48 8.36 1.78
CA ALA A 249 -14.81 9.71 1.35
C ALA A 249 -14.72 10.68 2.54
N GLY A 250 -14.18 11.88 2.28
CA GLY A 250 -13.91 12.87 3.35
C GLY A 250 -12.63 12.62 4.15
N GLY A 251 -11.78 11.69 3.70
CA GLY A 251 -10.44 11.48 4.26
C GLY A 251 -10.42 10.70 5.56
N ARG A 252 -11.53 10.08 5.99
CA ARG A 252 -11.54 9.24 7.20
C ARG A 252 -10.69 8.00 6.97
N VAL A 253 -9.80 7.72 7.92
CA VAL A 253 -8.83 6.63 7.87
C VAL A 253 -9.26 5.53 8.84
N ARG A 254 -9.08 4.28 8.44
CA ARG A 254 -9.23 3.10 9.32
C ARG A 254 -8.14 2.08 9.04
N LEU A 255 -7.33 1.76 10.05
CA LEU A 255 -6.34 0.69 10.02
C LEU A 255 -6.86 -0.46 10.89
N PRO A 256 -7.30 -1.58 10.29
CA PRO A 256 -7.88 -2.68 11.05
C PRO A 256 -6.91 -3.35 12.02
N ARG A 257 -5.63 -3.44 11.63
CA ARG A 257 -4.61 -4.15 12.41
C ARG A 257 -3.20 -3.66 12.10
N PHE A 258 -2.42 -3.40 13.14
CA PHE A 258 -0.96 -3.24 13.11
C PHE A 258 -0.37 -3.63 14.49
N SER A 259 0.94 -3.80 14.57
CA SER A 259 1.64 -4.26 15.79
C SER A 259 1.58 -3.22 16.90
N SER A 260 1.38 -3.69 18.14
CA SER A 260 1.53 -2.86 19.35
C SER A 260 2.75 -3.24 20.19
N SER A 261 3.26 -4.47 20.04
CA SER A 261 4.14 -5.14 21.01
C SER A 261 5.39 -4.34 21.33
N SER A 262 5.97 -3.71 20.31
CA SER A 262 7.18 -2.89 20.44
C SER A 262 6.98 -1.56 21.17
N LEU A 263 5.75 -1.01 21.24
CA LEU A 263 5.41 0.19 22.02
C LEU A 263 4.87 -0.13 23.41
N THR A 264 4.21 -1.28 23.58
CA THR A 264 3.53 -1.65 24.82
C THR A 264 4.39 -2.53 25.72
N GLY A 265 5.37 -3.24 25.16
CA GLY A 265 6.34 -4.09 25.86
C GLY A 265 5.79 -5.40 26.41
N ALA A 266 4.51 -5.44 26.80
CA ALA A 266 3.89 -6.59 27.45
C ALA A 266 2.50 -6.95 26.90
N ILE A 267 1.93 -6.13 25.99
CA ILE A 267 0.60 -6.38 25.44
C ILE A 267 0.74 -7.17 24.15
N ASP A 268 0.39 -8.45 24.21
CA ASP A 268 0.26 -9.33 23.05
C ASP A 268 -1.12 -9.17 22.40
N SER A 269 -1.36 -7.95 21.92
CA SER A 269 -2.58 -7.62 21.19
C SER A 269 -2.28 -6.53 20.16
N PRO A 270 -2.85 -6.61 18.96
CA PRO A 270 -2.56 -5.64 17.92
C PRO A 270 -3.25 -4.32 18.24
N PHE A 271 -2.74 -3.25 17.65
CA PHE A 271 -3.49 -2.01 17.56
C PHE A 271 -4.47 -2.05 16.38
N ARG A 272 -5.61 -1.37 16.56
CA ARG A 272 -6.42 -0.82 15.47
C ARG A 272 -6.34 0.70 15.54
N ALA A 273 -6.44 1.39 14.40
CA ALA A 273 -6.52 2.84 14.37
C ALA A 273 -7.72 3.35 13.57
N THR A 274 -8.21 4.51 13.97
CA THR A 274 -9.11 5.35 13.19
C THR A 274 -8.54 6.76 13.13
N GLY A 275 -8.93 7.55 12.15
CA GLY A 275 -8.36 8.88 11.99
C GLY A 275 -8.94 9.64 10.83
N GLN A 276 -8.24 10.72 10.46
CA GLN A 276 -8.66 11.57 9.36
C GLN A 276 -7.47 12.30 8.74
N PHE A 277 -7.50 12.40 7.42
CA PHE A 277 -6.72 13.38 6.66
C PHE A 277 -7.45 14.72 6.61
N VAL A 278 -6.74 15.80 6.90
CA VAL A 278 -7.24 17.17 6.76
C VAL A 278 -6.28 17.99 5.89
N GLU A 279 -6.73 19.16 5.43
CA GLU A 279 -5.92 20.09 4.62
C GLU A 279 -5.32 19.41 3.37
N ASN A 280 -6.14 18.79 2.52
CA ASN A 280 -5.68 18.07 1.33
C ASN A 280 -4.63 16.98 1.64
N GLU A 281 -4.88 16.27 2.75
CA GLU A 281 -3.99 15.25 3.30
C GLU A 281 -2.62 15.80 3.76
N ASP A 282 -2.44 17.12 3.94
CA ASP A 282 -1.22 17.68 4.55
C ASP A 282 -1.12 17.40 6.05
N LYS A 283 -2.24 17.08 6.70
CA LYS A 283 -2.26 16.68 8.11
C LYS A 283 -2.98 15.35 8.28
N LEU A 284 -2.43 14.54 9.17
CA LEU A 284 -2.95 13.24 9.55
C LEU A 284 -3.17 13.21 11.06
N SER A 285 -4.38 12.87 11.49
CA SER A 285 -4.67 12.54 12.89
C SER A 285 -5.06 11.07 12.98
N LEU A 286 -4.45 10.33 13.90
CA LEU A 286 -4.77 8.93 14.18
C LEU A 286 -5.01 8.74 15.68
N THR A 287 -6.04 7.97 16.01
CA THR A 287 -6.29 7.42 17.35
C THR A 287 -6.24 5.91 17.24
N PHE A 288 -5.52 5.26 18.14
CA PHE A 288 -5.37 3.82 18.14
C PHE A 288 -5.51 3.21 19.53
N GLU A 289 -5.92 1.96 19.55
CA GLU A 289 -6.21 1.19 20.77
C GLU A 289 -5.93 -0.30 20.54
N THR A 290 -5.53 -1.00 21.59
CA THR A 290 -5.32 -2.45 21.56
C THR A 290 -6.65 -3.16 21.37
N VAL A 291 -6.68 -4.15 20.50
CA VAL A 291 -7.87 -4.99 20.30
C VAL A 291 -7.99 -5.97 21.47
N PRO A 292 -9.11 -6.02 22.22
CA PRO A 292 -9.24 -6.95 23.33
C PRO A 292 -8.98 -8.39 22.88
N ALA A 293 -7.99 -9.04 23.48
CA ALA A 293 -7.74 -10.46 23.27
C ALA A 293 -8.63 -11.27 24.22
N PRO A 294 -9.30 -12.34 23.76
CA PRO A 294 -10.29 -13.06 24.55
C PRO A 294 -9.73 -13.77 25.80
N ASN A 295 -8.39 -13.91 25.92
CA ASN A 295 -7.75 -14.76 26.93
C ASN A 295 -6.64 -14.08 27.75
N ILE A 296 -6.58 -12.74 27.81
CA ILE A 296 -5.55 -12.05 28.64
C ILE A 296 -6.12 -11.79 30.03
N ALA A 297 -5.57 -12.50 31.04
CA ALA A 297 -6.00 -12.43 32.44
C ALA A 297 -5.75 -11.07 33.13
N ASP A 298 -4.85 -10.25 32.58
CA ASP A 298 -4.27 -9.11 33.28
C ASP A 298 -4.89 -7.74 32.91
N ASN A 299 -5.96 -7.72 32.10
CA ASN A 299 -6.67 -6.50 31.68
C ASN A 299 -5.77 -5.37 31.16
N PHE A 300 -4.60 -5.71 30.57
CA PHE A 300 -3.77 -4.70 29.95
C PHE A 300 -4.40 -4.17 28.67
N SER A 301 -4.35 -2.85 28.51
CA SER A 301 -4.76 -2.16 27.29
C SER A 301 -3.81 -1.02 27.02
N ALA A 302 -3.72 -0.61 25.76
CA ALA A 302 -3.04 0.62 25.41
C ALA A 302 -3.90 1.42 24.45
N SER A 303 -3.88 2.73 24.62
CA SER A 303 -4.52 3.66 23.70
C SER A 303 -3.63 4.87 23.48
N GLY A 304 -3.73 5.45 22.29
CA GLY A 304 -2.92 6.59 21.92
C GLY A 304 -3.56 7.42 20.83
N ARG A 305 -3.00 8.62 20.66
CA ARG A 305 -3.33 9.53 19.57
C ARG A 305 -2.06 10.13 19.01
N LEU A 306 -2.03 10.44 17.73
CA LEU A 306 -0.98 11.21 17.12
C LEU A 306 -1.53 12.18 16.07
N GLU A 307 -0.79 13.25 15.89
CA GLU A 307 -0.91 14.21 14.81
C GLU A 307 0.41 14.22 14.04
N ALA A 308 0.32 14.28 12.73
CA ALA A 308 1.47 14.34 11.86
C ALA A 308 1.21 15.31 10.69
N THR A 309 2.25 16.00 10.25
CA THR A 309 2.20 16.93 9.12
C THR A 309 3.05 16.38 7.98
N ALA A 310 2.51 16.41 6.76
CA ALA A 310 3.23 16.07 5.56
C ALA A 310 4.47 16.96 5.45
N THR A 311 5.61 16.34 5.17
CA THR A 311 6.86 17.04 4.90
C THR A 311 7.12 17.07 3.41
N ALA A 312 7.87 18.06 2.94
CA ALA A 312 8.24 18.13 1.53
C ALA A 312 8.91 16.81 1.14
N GLN A 313 8.38 16.17 0.10
CA GLN A 313 9.00 14.98 -0.46
C GLN A 313 10.43 15.37 -0.84
N LYS A 314 11.44 14.74 -0.22
CA LYS A 314 12.84 15.06 -0.42
C LYS A 314 13.12 14.90 -1.91
N GLY A 315 13.14 16.04 -2.63
CA GLY A 315 12.95 16.09 -4.07
C GLY A 315 13.69 14.97 -4.78
N GLY A 316 12.95 13.92 -5.16
CA GLY A 316 13.50 12.87 -6.00
C GLY A 316 14.01 13.61 -7.22
N ARG A 317 15.32 13.54 -7.47
CA ARG A 317 15.94 14.18 -8.63
C ARG A 317 15.06 13.83 -9.82
N ARG A 318 14.28 14.80 -10.28
CA ARG A 318 13.71 14.76 -11.61
C ARG A 318 14.95 14.59 -12.45
N GLN A 319 15.16 13.39 -13.00
CA GLN A 319 16.17 13.23 -14.03
C GLN A 319 15.71 14.19 -15.12
N GLU A 320 16.28 15.40 -15.11
CA GLU A 320 16.21 16.30 -16.24
C GLU A 320 16.80 15.49 -17.36
N ALA A 321 15.90 14.95 -18.19
CA ALA A 321 16.24 14.22 -19.38
C ALA A 321 17.25 15.08 -20.14
N GLY A 322 18.50 14.65 -20.11
CA GLY A 322 19.63 15.42 -20.61
C GLY A 322 19.31 15.91 -22.00
N GLY A 323 19.15 17.22 -22.14
CA GLY A 323 19.04 17.88 -23.43
C GLY A 323 20.26 17.50 -24.25
N ARG A 324 20.10 16.54 -25.15
CA ARG A 324 21.07 16.20 -26.19
C ARG A 324 21.23 17.45 -27.03
N LYS A 325 22.32 18.19 -26.80
CA LYS A 325 22.81 19.18 -27.75
C LYS A 325 23.17 18.44 -29.03
N GLN A 326 22.32 18.56 -30.05
CA GLN A 326 22.71 18.25 -31.42
C GLN A 326 23.82 19.24 -31.81
N LYS A 327 24.96 18.70 -32.25
CA LYS A 327 26.00 19.43 -32.99
C LYS A 327 25.86 19.06 -34.45
#